data_AF-A0A957ZL38-F1
#
_entry.id   AF-A0A957ZL38-F1
#
_cell.length_a   1.000
_cell.length_b   1.000
_cell.length_c   1.000
_cell.angle_alpha   90.00
_cell.angle_beta   90.00
_cell.angle_gamma   90.00
#
_symmetry.space_group_name_H-M   'P 1'
#
loop_
_entity.id
_entity.type
_entity.pdbx_description
1 polymer ?
#
loop_
_entity_poly.entity_id
_entity_poly.type
_entity_poly.pdbx_seq_one_letter_code
_entity_poly.pdbx_strand_id
1 'polypeptide(L)' 'AIFSSGYSFLVEMAFWVERAGFRTGEVPITFVNRTEGASKISKLEIYKAMYTIARLRTSALPWERIMAIYHAQFERR' A
#
# COMPACT_ATOMS: atom_id res chain seq x y z
N ALA A 1 3.05 -2.39 13.24
CA ALA A 1 4.14 -1.93 12.35
C ALA A 1 3.59 -1.81 10.93
N ILE A 2 3.94 -0.74 10.21
CA ILE A 2 3.52 -0.52 8.82
C ILE A 2 4.39 -1.42 7.93
N PHE A 3 3.77 -2.18 7.04
CA PHE A 3 4.44 -3.21 6.25
C PHE A 3 4.65 -2.81 4.79
N SER A 4 3.74 -2.00 4.26
CA SER A 4 3.75 -1.62 2.86
C SER A 4 4.84 -0.60 2.54
N SER A 5 5.49 -0.78 1.37
CA SER A 5 6.46 0.16 0.81
C SER A 5 5.90 0.81 -0.46
N GLY A 6 6.43 1.98 -0.83
CA GLY A 6 5.99 2.70 -2.04
C GLY A 6 4.58 3.28 -1.93
N TYR A 7 3.81 3.25 -3.02
CA TYR A 7 2.46 3.83 -3.08
C TYR A 7 1.46 3.16 -2.13
N SER A 8 1.71 1.90 -1.76
CA SER A 8 0.85 1.14 -0.85
C SER A 8 0.93 1.64 0.59
N PHE A 9 2.03 2.33 0.95
CA PHE A 9 2.25 2.90 2.29
C PHE A 9 1.17 3.92 2.68
N LEU A 10 0.83 4.83 1.77
CA LEU A 10 -0.16 5.87 2.05
C LEU A 10 -1.56 5.27 2.28
N VAL A 11 -1.88 4.17 1.58
CA VAL A 11 -3.14 3.45 1.76
C VAL A 11 -3.20 2.79 3.14
N GLU A 12 -2.13 2.10 3.55
CA GLU A 12 -2.06 1.48 4.89
C GLU A 12 -2.11 2.55 5.99
N MET A 13 -1.39 3.66 5.81
CA MET A 13 -1.42 4.79 6.74
C MET A 13 -2.82 5.39 6.87
N ALA A 14 -3.49 5.69 5.76
CA ALA A 14 -4.85 6.25 5.79
C ALA A 14 -5.82 5.33 6.54
N PHE A 15 -5.75 4.02 6.30
CA PHE A 15 -6.56 3.03 7.00
C PHE A 15 -6.32 3.02 8.52
N TRP A 16 -5.06 3.08 8.96
CA TRP A 16 -4.74 3.13 10.39
C TRP A 16 -5.18 4.44 11.05
N VAL A 17 -5.03 5.58 10.36
CA VAL A 17 -5.45 6.89 10.85
C VAL A 17 -6.97 6.96 11.01
N GLU A 18 -7.73 6.45 10.03
CA GLU A 18 -9.19 6.35 10.11
C GLU A 18 -9.62 5.41 11.26
N ARG A 19 -9.00 4.23 11.36
CA ARG A 19 -9.33 3.26 12.42
C ARG A 19 -8.97 3.74 13.81
N ALA A 20 -7.96 4.60 13.95
CA ALA A 20 -7.58 5.22 15.21
C ALA A 20 -8.49 6.41 15.60
N GLY A 21 -9.50 6.74 14.78
CA GLY A 21 -10.50 7.76 15.10
C GLY A 21 -10.02 9.20 14.92
N PHE A 22 -8.96 9.42 14.15
CA PHE A 22 -8.49 10.77 13.85
C PHE A 22 -9.38 11.46 12.81
N ARG A 23 -9.37 12.80 12.84
CA ARG A 23 -10.07 13.62 11.83
C ARG A 23 -9.21 13.71 10.59
N THR A 24 -9.62 13.06 9.52
CA THR A 24 -9.03 13.17 8.18
C THR A 24 -9.80 14.21 7.36
N GLY A 25 -9.09 14.90 6.48
CA GLY A 25 -9.65 15.88 5.55
C GLY A 25 -8.88 15.87 4.24
N GLU A 26 -9.58 16.12 3.14
CA GLU A 26 -8.99 16.16 1.81
C GLU A 26 -8.77 17.62 1.39
N VAL A 27 -7.57 17.93 0.90
CA VAL A 27 -7.24 19.24 0.34
C VAL A 27 -7.14 19.10 -1.17
N PRO A 28 -7.89 19.90 -1.95
CA PRO A 28 -7.82 19.81 -3.40
C PRO A 28 -6.43 20.22 -3.88
N ILE A 29 -5.85 19.40 -4.76
CA ILE A 29 -4.56 19.69 -5.39
C ILE A 29 -4.71 19.67 -6.91
N THR A 30 -4.10 20.66 -7.57
CA THR A 30 -4.01 20.69 -9.03
C THR A 30 -2.88 19.78 -9.47
N PHE A 31 -3.22 18.60 -10.01
CA PHE A 31 -2.24 17.71 -10.61
C PHE A 31 -1.81 18.26 -11.97
N VAL A 32 -0.53 18.64 -12.07
CA VAL A 32 0.12 18.91 -13.37
C VAL A 32 0.76 17.62 -13.85
N ASN A 33 0.32 17.13 -15.01
CA ASN A 33 0.94 15.95 -15.62
C ASN A 33 2.40 16.25 -15.98
N ARG A 34 3.30 15.32 -15.63
CA ARG A 34 4.66 15.35 -16.17
C ARG A 34 4.57 15.01 -17.65
N THR A 35 5.12 15.86 -18.51
CA THR A 35 5.14 15.68 -19.97
C THR A 35 6.23 14.72 -20.43
N GLU A 36 7.23 14.44 -19.59
CA GLU A 36 8.33 13.54 -19.90
C GLU A 36 8.56 12.49 -18.80
N GLY A 37 8.82 11.25 -19.23
CA GLY A 37 9.17 10.11 -18.37
C GLY A 37 8.14 8.99 -18.36
N ALA A 38 8.62 7.75 -18.31
CA ALA A 38 7.77 6.58 -18.13
C ALA A 38 7.15 6.55 -16.73
N SER A 39 5.94 5.97 -16.60
CA SER A 39 5.25 5.87 -15.32
C SER A 39 6.10 5.15 -14.29
N LYS A 40 6.29 5.76 -13.11
CA LYS A 40 7.01 5.15 -11.96
C LYS A 40 6.21 4.02 -11.30
N ILE A 41 4.96 3.83 -11.71
CA ILE A 41 4.09 2.76 -11.21
C ILE A 41 4.34 1.51 -12.05
N SER A 42 5.05 0.55 -11.47
CA SER A 42 5.20 -0.78 -12.08
C SER A 42 3.95 -1.63 -11.83
N LYS A 43 3.68 -2.63 -12.68
CA LYS A 43 2.60 -3.61 -12.45
C LYS A 43 2.74 -4.27 -11.06
N LEU A 44 3.97 -4.48 -10.58
CA LEU A 44 4.24 -5.04 -9.26
C LEU A 44 3.72 -4.15 -8.13
N GLU A 45 3.87 -2.82 -8.24
CA GLU A 45 3.33 -1.88 -7.25
C GLU A 45 1.80 -1.94 -7.17
N ILE A 46 1.12 -2.14 -8.31
CA ILE A 46 -0.34 -2.30 -8.34
C ILE A 46 -0.76 -3.58 -7.60
N TYR A 47 -0.08 -4.70 -7.84
CA TYR A 47 -0.36 -5.95 -7.13
C TYR A 47 -0.11 -5.84 -5.62
N LYS A 48 0.92 -5.10 -5.18
CA LYS A 48 1.17 -4.82 -3.75
C LYS A 48 0.03 -4.04 -3.11
N ALA A 49 -0.49 -3.02 -3.80
CA ALA A 49 -1.60 -2.21 -3.29
C ALA A 49 -2.87 -3.05 -3.13
N MET A 50 -3.22 -3.84 -4.16
CA MET A 50 -4.36 -4.76 -4.12
C MET A 50 -4.24 -5.77 -2.96
N TYR A 51 -3.05 -6.32 -2.75
CA TYR A 51 -2.77 -7.24 -1.66
C TYR A 51 -2.89 -6.59 -0.28
N THR A 52 -2.40 -5.35 -0.14
CA THR A 52 -2.52 -4.57 1.10
C THR A 52 -3.98 -4.28 1.42
N ILE A 53 -4.81 -3.95 0.44
CA ILE A 53 -6.25 -3.75 0.64
C ILE A 53 -6.94 -5.06 1.07
N ALA A 54 -6.64 -6.17 0.38
CA ALA A 54 -7.19 -7.47 0.73
C ALA A 54 -6.82 -7.87 2.18
N ARG A 55 -5.57 -7.65 2.60
CA ARG A 55 -5.11 -7.83 3.99
C ARG A 55 -5.96 -7.08 5.00
N LEU A 56 -6.09 -5.77 4.78
CA LEU A 56 -6.77 -4.87 5.71
C LEU A 56 -8.25 -5.23 5.82
N ARG A 57 -8.85 -5.73 4.73
CA ARG A 57 -10.23 -6.22 4.71
C ARG A 57 -10.41 -7.60 5.36
N THR A 58 -9.42 -8.49 5.27
CA THR A 58 -9.52 -9.89 5.70
C THR A 58 -8.54 -10.22 6.82
N SER A 59 -8.65 -9.50 7.94
CA SER A 59 -7.82 -9.75 9.13
C SER A 59 -8.03 -11.13 9.77
N ALA A 60 -8.99 -11.94 9.28
CA ALA A 60 -9.32 -13.28 9.75
C ALA A 60 -8.62 -14.42 8.97
N LEU A 61 -7.88 -14.13 7.90
CA LEU A 61 -7.13 -15.14 7.13
C LEU A 61 -5.73 -15.38 7.73
N PRO A 62 -5.10 -16.56 7.51
CA PRO A 62 -3.81 -16.93 8.09
C PRO A 62 -2.66 -16.18 7.40
N TRP A 63 -2.58 -14.89 7.71
CA TRP A 63 -1.72 -13.93 7.03
C TRP A 63 -0.23 -14.22 7.22
N GLU A 64 0.13 -14.85 8.34
CA GLU A 64 1.51 -15.18 8.70
C GLU A 64 2.19 -16.11 7.68
N ARG A 65 1.46 -17.09 7.14
CA ARG A 65 1.98 -18.00 6.10
C ARG A 65 2.22 -17.31 4.76
N ILE A 66 1.39 -16.32 4.43
CA ILE A 66 1.50 -15.60 3.16
C ILE A 66 2.60 -14.52 3.27
N MET A 67 2.79 -13.91 4.45
CA MET A 67 3.91 -13.01 4.74
C MET A 67 5.27 -13.71 4.59
N ALA A 68 5.40 -14.97 5.02
CA ALA A 68 6.65 -15.73 4.87
C ALA A 68 7.08 -15.87 3.40
N ILE A 69 6.11 -16.07 2.49
CA ILE A 69 6.36 -16.14 1.05
C ILE A 69 6.73 -14.77 0.48
N TYR A 70 6.07 -13.70 0.95
CA TYR A 70 6.38 -12.32 0.55
C TYR A 70 7.79 -11.90 0.97
N HIS A 71 8.19 -12.18 2.21
CA HIS A 71 9.56 -11.91 2.70
C HIS A 71 10.61 -12.68 1.90
N ALA A 72 10.36 -13.96 1.60
CA ALA A 72 11.26 -14.79 0.81
C ALA A 72 11.45 -14.31 -0.66
N GLN A 73 10.52 -13.50 -1.18
CA GLN A 73 10.66 -12.85 -2.49
C GLN A 73 11.41 -11.51 -2.43
N PHE A 74 11.38 -10.82 -1.29
CA PHE A 74 12.01 -9.49 -1.12
C PHE A 74 13.48 -9.57 -0.69
N GLU A 75 13.86 -10.58 0.09
CA GLU A 75 15.22 -10.75 0.61
C GLU A 75 16.26 -11.15 -0.45
N ARG A 76 15.85 -11.27 -1.72
CA ARG A 76 16.70 -11.60 -2.87
C ARG A 76 17.04 -10.40 -3.78
N ARG A 77 16.87 -9.16 -3.32
CA ARG A 77 17.32 -7.94 -4.03
C ARG A 77 18.18 -7.04 -3.16
#